data_AF-A0A7W0UTD7-F1
#
_entry.id   AF-A0A7W0UTD7-F1
#
_cell.length_a   1.000
_cell.length_b   1.000
_cell.length_c   1.000
_cell.angle_alpha   90.00
_cell.angle_beta   90.00
_cell.angle_gamma   90.00
#
_symmetry.space_group_name_H-M   'P 1'
#
loop_
_entity.id
_entity.type
_entity.pdbx_description
1 polymer ?
#
loop_
_entity_poly.entity_id
_entity_poly.type
_entity_poly.pdbx_seq_one_letter_code
_entity_poly.pdbx_strand_id
1 'polypeptide(L)' 'MNARTATLLASLAFIAFLAFLTVSVAVKDGVTPLVVLSFGILAMFGIGVVGALTTPPEE' A
#
# COMPACT_ATOMS: atom_id res chain seq x y z
N MET A 1 -13.51 7.27 -16.34
CA MET A 1 -12.55 7.14 -15.22
C MET A 1 -11.88 8.48 -15.04
N ASN A 2 -12.05 9.12 -13.88
CA ASN A 2 -11.43 10.42 -13.62
C ASN A 2 -9.92 10.24 -13.36
N ALA A 3 -9.09 11.22 -13.71
CA ALA A 3 -7.64 11.17 -13.53
C ALA A 3 -7.24 10.87 -12.06
N ARG A 4 -8.04 11.35 -11.08
CA ARG A 4 -7.91 11.05 -9.64
C ARG A 4 -8.08 9.55 -9.35
N THR A 5 -9.08 8.90 -9.94
CA THR A 5 -9.32 7.46 -9.71
C THR A 5 -8.22 6.61 -10.34
N ALA A 6 -7.76 6.99 -11.54
CA ALA A 6 -6.66 6.29 -12.22
C ALA A 6 -5.35 6.37 -11.44
N THR A 7 -5.01 7.55 -10.90
CA THR A 7 -3.82 7.74 -10.07
C THR A 7 -3.92 6.98 -8.75
N LEU A 8 -5.06 7.03 -8.05
CA LEU A 8 -5.25 6.27 -6.81
C LEU A 8 -5.16 4.75 -7.02
N LEU A 9 -5.73 4.23 -8.11
CA LEU A 9 -5.60 2.80 -8.46
C LEU A 9 -4.15 2.41 -8.79
N ALA A 10 -3.41 3.27 -9.51
CA ALA A 10 -2.01 3.03 -9.80
C ALA A 10 -1.15 3.01 -8.52
N SER A 11 -1.39 3.96 -7.60
CA SER A 11 -0.75 3.98 -6.29
C SER A 11 -1.08 2.73 -5.47
N LEU A 12 -2.34 2.29 -5.48
CA LEU A 12 -2.76 1.08 -4.77
C LEU A 12 -2.08 -0.17 -5.33
N ALA A 13 -1.98 -0.29 -6.65
CA ALA A 13 -1.26 -1.38 -7.31
C ALA A 13 0.23 -1.41 -6.92
N PHE A 14 0.86 -0.23 -6.83
CA PHE A 14 2.25 -0.11 -6.40
C PHE A 14 2.45 -0.52 -4.92
N ILE A 15 1.55 -0.11 -4.03
CA ILE A 15 1.57 -0.52 -2.61
C ILE A 15 1.41 -2.04 -2.50
N ALA A 16 0.47 -2.63 -3.26
CA ALA A 16 0.27 -4.08 -3.27
C ALA A 16 1.52 -4.84 -3.74
N PHE A 17 2.20 -4.32 -4.77
CA PHE A 17 3.46 -4.88 -5.25
C PHE A 17 4.57 -4.81 -4.18
N LEU A 18 4.73 -3.67 -3.52
CA LEU A 18 5.71 -3.51 -2.44
C LEU A 18 5.37 -4.41 -1.24
N ALA A 19 4.09 -4.59 -0.91
CA ALA A 19 3.65 -5.51 0.12
C ALA A 19 4.01 -6.96 -0.23
N PHE A 20 3.81 -7.37 -1.48
CA PHE A 20 4.22 -8.68 -1.96
C PHE A 20 5.74 -8.89 -1.85
N LEU A 21 6.55 -7.89 -2.23
CA LEU A 21 8.01 -7.97 -2.06
C LEU A 21 8.41 -8.05 -0.60
N THR A 22 7.76 -7.29 0.28
CA THR A 22 8.03 -7.31 1.72
C THR A 22 7.70 -8.66 2.34
N VAL A 23 6.56 -9.27 1.97
CA VAL A 23 6.22 -10.65 2.35
C VAL A 23 7.27 -11.63 1.83
N SER A 24 7.71 -11.47 0.58
CA SER A 24 8.72 -12.35 -0.02
C SER A 24 10.06 -12.29 0.72
N VAL A 25 10.49 -11.09 1.14
CA VAL A 25 11.67 -10.90 1.98
C VAL A 25 11.45 -11.51 3.37
N ALA A 26 10.28 -11.29 3.98
CA ALA A 26 9.94 -11.88 5.27
C ALA A 26 10.00 -13.41 5.28
N VAL A 27 9.60 -14.05 4.17
CA VAL A 27 9.66 -15.50 4.00
C VAL A 27 11.09 -16.00 3.76
N LYS A 28 11.90 -15.25 2.99
CA LYS A 28 13.27 -15.67 2.63
C LYS A 28 14.30 -15.40 3.73
N ASP A 29 14.29 -14.19 4.28
CA ASP A 29 15.29 -13.70 5.23
C ASP A 29 14.77 -13.72 6.69
N GLY A 30 13.50 -14.03 6.89
CA GLY A 30 12.83 -14.05 8.19
C GLY A 30 12.22 -12.71 8.60
N VAL A 31 11.47 -12.71 9.70
CA VAL A 31 10.84 -11.51 10.25
C VAL A 31 11.87 -10.71 11.04
N THR A 32 12.47 -9.72 10.38
CA THR A 32 13.39 -8.76 11.01
C THR A 32 12.65 -7.51 11.49
N PRO A 33 13.23 -6.69 12.39
CA PRO A 33 12.64 -5.40 12.78
C PRO A 33 12.33 -4.49 11.59
N LEU A 34 13.15 -4.59 10.52
CA LEU A 34 12.96 -3.84 9.28
C LEU A 34 11.72 -4.30 8.50
N VAL A 35 11.44 -5.61 8.50
CA VAL A 35 10.21 -6.19 7.92
C VAL A 35 8.99 -5.71 8.69
N VAL A 36 9.03 -5.73 10.02
CA VAL A 36 7.92 -5.27 10.88
C VAL A 36 7.61 -3.79 10.62
N LEU A 37 8.63 -2.94 10.57
CA LEU A 37 8.47 -1.51 10.27
C LEU A 37 7.90 -1.30 8.86
N SER A 38 8.42 -2.03 7.86
CA SER A 38 7.93 -1.97 6.48
C SER A 38 6.46 -2.36 6.37
N PHE A 39 6.04 -3.42 7.08
CA PHE A 39 4.64 -3.81 7.16
C PHE A 39 3.76 -2.71 7.76
N GLY A 40 4.21 -2.05 8.83
CA GLY A 40 3.47 -0.93 9.43
C GLY A 40 3.28 0.24 8.46
N ILE A 41 4.34 0.61 7.74
CA ILE A 41 4.30 1.70 6.74
C ILE A 41 3.37 1.32 5.58
N LEU A 42 3.48 0.10 5.06
CA LEU A 42 2.63 -0.39 3.98
C LEU A 42 1.15 -0.47 4.39
N ALA A 43 0.87 -0.86 5.63
CA ALA A 43 -0.49 -0.85 6.17
C ALA A 43 -1.05 0.59 6.23
N MET A 44 -0.27 1.56 6.72
CA MET A 44 -0.67 2.98 6.71
C MET A 44 -0.97 3.48 5.29
N PHE A 45 -0.11 3.20 4.32
CA PHE A 45 -0.33 3.61 2.93
C PHE A 45 -1.54 2.91 2.31
N GLY A 46 -1.69 1.61 2.53
CA GLY A 46 -2.83 0.84 2.03
C GLY A 46 -4.15 1.39 2.56
N ILE A 47 -4.24 1.63 3.87
CA ILE A 47 -5.43 2.24 4.50
C ILE A 47 -5.67 3.64 3.94
N GLY A 48 -4.64 4.48 3.82
CA GLY A 48 -4.76 5.84 3.30
C GLY A 48 -5.28 5.89 1.85
N VAL A 49 -4.75 5.05 0.97
CA VAL A 49 -5.16 5.00 -0.45
C VAL A 49 -6.55 4.40 -0.61
N VAL A 50 -6.89 3.35 0.14
CA VAL A 50 -8.25 2.78 0.15
C VAL A 50 -9.26 3.80 0.72
N GLY A 51 -8.90 4.53 1.77
CA GLY A 51 -9.71 5.63 2.30
C GLY A 51 -9.93 6.74 1.28
N ALA A 52 -8.89 7.13 0.54
CA ALA A 52 -9.01 8.12 -0.52
C ALA A 52 -9.87 7.66 -1.72
N LEU A 53 -9.90 6.35 -2.00
CA LEU A 53 -10.76 5.77 -3.04
C LEU A 53 -12.23 5.66 -2.61
N THR A 54 -12.49 5.48 -1.32
CA THR A 54 -13.84 5.29 -0.75
C THR A 54 -14.49 6.59 -0.29
N THR A 55 -13.69 7.64 -0.07
CA THR A 55 -14.19 8.98 0.28
C THR A 55 -14.61 9.71 -1.00
N PRO A 56 -15.90 10.11 -1.15
CA PRO A 56 -16.31 10.94 -2.26
C PRO A 56 -15.49 12.24 -2.25
N PRO A 57 -15.10 12.80 -3.42
CA PRO A 57 -14.40 14.07 -3.46
C PRO A 57 -15.22 15.12 -2.70
N GLU A 58 -14.67 15.66 -1.61
CA GLU A 58 -15.18 16.88 -1.00
C GLU A 58 -14.88 18.03 -1.97
N GLU A 59 -15.91 18.86 -2.21
CA GLU A 59 -15.86 20.01 -3.13
C GLU A 59 -14.79 21.04 -2.71
#